data_AF-A0A6I0ZX35-F1
#
_entry.id   AF-A0A6I0ZX35-F1
#
_cell.length_a   1.000
_cell.length_b   1.000
_cell.length_c   1.000
_cell.angle_alpha   90.00
_cell.angle_beta   90.00
_cell.angle_gamma   90.00
#
_symmetry.space_group_name_H-M   'P 1'
#
loop_
_entity.id
_entity.type
_entity.pdbx_description
1 polymer ?
#
loop_
_entity_poly.entity_id
_entity_poly.type
_entity_poly.pdbx_seq_one_letter_code
_entity_poly.pdbx_strand_id
1 'polypeptide(L)' 'MKVIEILNFNRELLKRLQASGIRLEDARYIDLYSDYTRMLDQGEKVSYAVAVLSEKYSVSERKVYALVKRFQSDCKTLAV' A
#
# COMPACT_ATOMS: atom_id res chain seq x y z
N MET A 1 9.01 24.81 -9.73
CA MET A 1 8.62 23.89 -8.65
C MET A 1 9.85 23.12 -8.19
N LYS A 2 10.34 23.42 -6.98
CA LYS A 2 11.37 22.67 -6.28
C LYS A 2 10.70 21.61 -5.41
N VAL A 3 11.41 20.51 -5.16
CA VAL A 3 10.93 19.42 -4.28
C VAL A 3 10.45 19.94 -2.93
N ILE A 4 11.18 20.90 -2.35
CA ILE A 4 10.83 21.51 -1.07
C ILE A 4 9.50 22.28 -1.09
N GLU A 5 9.08 22.83 -2.23
CA GLU A 5 7.81 23.55 -2.35
C GLU A 5 6.62 22.60 -2.24
N ILE A 6 6.69 21.44 -2.90
CA ILE A 6 5.66 20.38 -2.82
C ILE A 6 5.61 19.76 -1.43
N LEU A 7 6.78 19.53 -0.81
CA LEU A 7 6.85 19.03 0.56
C LEU A 7 6.27 20.02 1.57
N ASN A 8 6.52 21.33 1.39
CA ASN A 8 5.94 22.36 2.23
C ASN A 8 4.42 22.47 2.03
N PHE A 9 3.95 22.38 0.78
CA PHE A 9 2.52 22.38 0.47
C PHE A 9 1.78 21.23 1.16
N ASN A 10 2.37 20.02 1.17
CA ASN A 10 1.76 18.81 1.74
C ASN A 10 2.20 18.50 3.17
N ARG A 11 2.90 19.42 3.85
CA ARG A 11 3.59 19.16 5.12
C ARG A 11 2.71 18.52 6.19
N GLU A 12 1.48 19.01 6.33
CA GLU A 12 0.53 18.52 7.34
C GLU A 12 0.03 17.11 7.01
N LEU A 13 -0.31 16.86 5.75
CA LEU A 13 -0.72 15.53 5.28
C LEU A 13 0.40 14.51 5.47
N LEU A 14 1.63 14.87 5.09
CA LEU A 14 2.80 13.99 5.23
C LEU A 14 3.08 13.64 6.70
N LYS A 15 2.94 14.62 7.62
CA LYS A 15 3.06 14.36 9.06
C LYS A 15 2.00 13.38 9.57
N ARG A 16 0.75 13.53 9.14
CA ARG A 16 -0.34 12.62 9.53
C ARG A 16 -0.12 11.20 9.02
N LEU A 17 0.24 11.06 7.74
CA LEU A 17 0.58 9.76 7.15
C LEU A 17 1.74 9.10 7.91
N GLN A 18 2.79 9.87 8.22
CA GLN A 18 3.92 9.38 8.99
C GLN A 18 3.52 8.96 10.42
N ALA A 19 2.66 9.75 11.09
CA ALA A 19 2.14 9.43 12.42
C ALA A 19 1.29 8.15 12.43
N SER A 20 0.57 7.86 11.35
CA SER A 20 -0.18 6.61 11.14
C SER A 20 0.68 5.42 10.72
N GLY A 21 1.99 5.60 10.54
CA GLY A 21 2.93 4.56 10.12
C GLY A 21 2.93 4.24 8.62
N ILE A 22 2.32 5.12 7.80
CA ILE A 22 2.28 4.99 6.34
C ILE A 22 3.62 5.48 5.76
N ARG A 23 4.16 4.72 4.80
CA ARG A 23 5.39 5.06 4.08
C ARG A 23 5.04 5.64 2.72
N LEU A 24 5.88 6.54 2.21
CA LEU A 24 5.73 7.06 0.85
C LEU A 24 5.78 5.95 -0.21
N GLU A 25 6.51 4.87 0.05
CA GLU A 25 6.58 3.71 -0.84
C GLU A 25 5.24 2.98 -0.99
N ASP A 26 4.34 3.10 -0.01
CA ASP A 26 3.03 2.43 -0.04
C ASP A 26 2.15 2.98 -1.15
N ALA A 27 2.33 4.26 -1.49
CA ALA A 27 1.62 4.91 -2.58
C ALA A 27 1.80 4.19 -3.92
N ARG A 28 2.93 3.49 -4.11
CA ARG A 28 3.21 2.73 -5.34
C ARG A 28 2.44 1.42 -5.44
N TYR A 29 1.86 0.94 -4.34
CA TYR A 29 1.17 -0.35 -4.30
C TYR A 29 -0.33 -0.21 -4.02
N ILE A 30 -0.87 1.01 -4.07
CA ILE A 30 -2.31 1.26 -3.93
C ILE A 30 -3.09 0.46 -4.96
N ASP A 31 -2.71 0.56 -6.24
CA ASP A 31 -3.38 -0.15 -7.34
C ASP A 31 -3.29 -1.68 -7.19
N LEU A 32 -2.14 -2.19 -6.73
CA LEU A 32 -1.94 -3.61 -6.46
C LEU A 32 -2.94 -4.11 -5.41
N TYR A 33 -3.15 -3.35 -4.35
CA TYR A 33 -4.09 -3.73 -3.30
C TYR A 33 -5.54 -3.59 -3.73
N SER A 34 -5.88 -2.56 -4.51
CA SER A 34 -7.22 -2.41 -5.09
C SER A 34 -7.57 -3.55 -6.05
N ASP A 35 -6.62 -4.01 -6.87
CA ASP A 35 -6.80 -5.20 -7.70
C ASP A 35 -6.94 -6.46 -6.85
N TYR A 36 -6.15 -6.60 -5.79
CA TYR A 36 -6.24 -7.71 -4.85
C TYR A 36 -7.64 -7.82 -4.23
N THR A 37 -8.18 -6.73 -3.68
CA THR A 37 -9.54 -6.74 -3.10
C THR A 37 -10.59 -7.05 -4.17
N ARG A 38 -10.46 -6.52 -5.38
CA ARG A 38 -11.38 -6.84 -6.48
C ARG A 38 -11.38 -8.33 -6.85
N MET A 39 -10.21 -8.97 -6.90
CA MET A 39 -10.11 -10.41 -7.16
C MET A 39 -10.75 -11.23 -6.03
N LEU A 40 -10.55 -10.82 -4.77
CA LEU A 40 -11.20 -11.49 -3.63
C LEU A 40 -12.72 -11.32 -3.64
N ASP A 41 -13.23 -10.13 -4.00
CA ASP A 41 -14.67 -9.88 -4.12
C ASP A 41 -15.32 -10.72 -5.22
N GLN A 42 -14.53 -11.11 -6.23
CA GLN A 42 -14.96 -12.03 -7.30
C GLN A 42 -14.89 -13.51 -6.87
N GLY A 43 -14.40 -13.82 -5.67
CA GLY A 43 -14.28 -15.18 -5.14
C GLY A 43 -13.00 -15.91 -5.57
N GLU A 44 -12.02 -15.19 -6.12
CA GLU A 44 -10.74 -15.79 -6.51
C GLU A 44 -9.95 -16.28 -5.30
N LYS A 45 -9.22 -17.40 -5.49
CA LYS A 45 -8.33 -17.91 -4.44
C LYS A 45 -7.18 -16.91 -4.20
N VAL A 46 -6.84 -16.69 -2.93
CA VAL A 46 -5.72 -15.81 -2.52
C VAL A 46 -4.42 -16.16 -3.24
N SER A 47 -4.09 -17.45 -3.37
CA SER A 47 -2.86 -17.89 -4.05
C SER A 47 -2.85 -17.53 -5.54
N TYR A 48 -4.02 -17.56 -6.19
CA TYR A 48 -4.16 -17.17 -7.58
C TYR A 48 -4.02 -15.64 -7.74
N ALA A 49 -4.70 -14.87 -6.90
CA ALA A 49 -4.56 -13.41 -6.89
C ALA A 49 -3.10 -12.97 -6.67
N VAL A 50 -2.39 -13.62 -5.74
CA VAL A 50 -0.97 -13.30 -5.49
C VAL A 50 -0.09 -13.59 -6.70
N ALA A 51 -0.27 -14.72 -7.39
CA ALA A 51 0.49 -15.06 -8.59
C ALA A 51 0.24 -14.04 -9.72
N VAL A 52 -1.02 -13.70 -9.99
CA VAL A 52 -1.40 -12.72 -11.02
C VAL A 52 -0.83 -11.32 -10.71
N LEU A 53 -0.93 -10.87 -9.46
CA LEU A 53 -0.41 -9.57 -9.04
C LEU A 53 1.13 -9.53 -9.07
N SER A 54 1.78 -10.65 -8.74
CA SER A 54 3.23 -10.79 -8.80
C SER A 54 3.76 -10.55 -10.21
N GLU A 55 3.12 -11.17 -11.21
CA GLU A 55 3.45 -10.96 -12.62
C GLU A 55 3.09 -9.54 -13.08
N LYS A 56 1.86 -9.10 -12.83
CA LYS A 56 1.34 -7.80 -13.31
C LYS A 56 2.17 -6.61 -12.83
N TYR A 57 2.59 -6.63 -11.56
CA TYR A 57 3.34 -5.53 -10.96
C TYR A 57 4.86 -5.76 -10.93
N SER A 58 5.35 -6.90 -11.46
CA SER A 58 6.77 -7.28 -11.41
C SER A 58 7.35 -7.27 -9.99
N VAL A 59 6.59 -7.82 -9.04
CA VAL A 59 6.91 -7.89 -7.61
C VAL A 59 6.88 -9.34 -7.18
N SER A 60 7.85 -9.82 -6.40
CA SER A 60 7.81 -11.22 -5.94
C SER A 60 6.57 -11.52 -5.10
N GLU A 61 6.03 -12.74 -5.21
CA GLU A 61 4.87 -13.19 -4.42
C GLU A 61 5.05 -12.95 -2.91
N ARG A 62 6.25 -13.19 -2.39
CA ARG A 62 6.59 -12.92 -0.98
C ARG A 62 6.34 -11.45 -0.61
N LYS A 63 6.66 -10.53 -1.50
CA LYS A 63 6.43 -9.11 -1.30
C LYS A 63 4.96 -8.74 -1.47
N VAL A 64 4.22 -9.39 -2.38
CA VAL A 64 2.76 -9.26 -2.47
C VAL A 64 2.10 -9.67 -1.15
N TYR A 65 2.44 -10.85 -0.60
CA TYR A 65 1.94 -11.28 0.72
C TYR A 65 2.27 -10.28 1.82
N ALA A 66 3.50 -9.74 1.84
CA ALA A 66 3.89 -8.75 2.83
C ALA A 66 3.10 -7.44 2.72
N LEU A 67 2.83 -6.98 1.49
CA LEU A 67 2.03 -5.79 1.20
C LEU A 67 0.58 -5.98 1.61
N VAL A 68 -0.05 -7.10 1.20
CA VAL A 68 -1.43 -7.44 1.58
C VAL A 68 -1.58 -7.47 3.09
N LYS A 69 -0.70 -8.21 3.78
CA LYS A 69 -0.72 -8.28 5.25
C LYS A 69 -0.58 -6.90 5.89
N ARG A 70 0.29 -6.05 5.34
CA ARG A 70 0.51 -4.71 5.87
C ARG A 70 -0.67 -3.78 5.63
N PHE A 71 -1.28 -3.80 4.45
CA PHE A 71 -2.39 -2.91 4.10
C PHE A 71 -3.72 -3.33 4.75
N GLN A 72 -3.84 -4.60 5.14
CA GLN A 72 -4.92 -5.09 6.00
C GLN A 72 -4.70 -4.78 7.49
N SER A 73 -3.49 -4.38 7.90
CA SER A 73 -3.22 -4.05 9.29
C SER A 73 -3.81 -2.68 9.63
N ASP A 74 -4.30 -2.54 10.87
CA ASP A 74 -4.74 -1.23 11.35
C ASP A 74 -3.62 -0.19 11.25
N CYS A 75 -4.01 1.05 10.95
CA CYS A 75 -3.09 2.17 11.08
C CYS A 75 -2.54 2.15 12.51
N LYS A 76 -1.21 2.25 12.65
CA LYS A 76 -0.62 2.38 13.99
C LYS A 76 -1.00 3.75 14.51
N THR A 77 -2.13 3.86 15.18
CA THR A 77 -2.35 4.96 16.12
C THR A 77 -1.25 4.77 17.15
N LEU A 78 -0.24 5.63 17.11
CA LEU A 78 0.59 5.82 18.29
C LEU A 78 -0.40 6.23 19.39
N ALA A 79 -0.73 5.26 20.25
CA ALA A 79 -1.36 5.55 21.52
C ALA A 79 -0.47 6.59 22.19
N VAL A 80 -1.05 7.76 22.40
CA VAL A 80 -0.48 8.81 23.26
C VAL A 80 -0.30 8.23 24.66
#